data_AF-A0A2E4S376-F1
#
_entry.id   AF-A0A2E4S376-F1
#
_cell.length_a   1.000
_cell.length_b   1.000
_cell.length_c   1.000
_cell.angle_alpha   90.00
_cell.angle_beta   90.00
_cell.angle_gamma   90.00
#
_symmetry.space_group_name_H-M   'P 1'
#
loop_
_entity.id
_entity.type
_entity.pdbx_description
1 polymer ?
#
loop_
_entity_poly.entity_id
_entity_poly.type
_entity_poly.pdbx_seq_one_letter_code
_entity_poly.pdbx_strand_id
1 'polypeptide(L)'
;MKPSVPKSGFLSKIFIAVSLAVMSACSQEAAAPAPAPEDEVEVSDEAVETRADPHAATSGAEKEGAESARLQGAASDAATMGPDGKLGDMALTEGEWFLKDGEALFGPPESEATFSIGCDTASGEVMMTRSIHLEPGQETLPLGLYTETESAEGDWRDAGDVMPLGMATLPASSDIFDAIREADRFAVGAAGEHLLVLPVTEGLRQILAACT
;
A
#
# COMPACT_ATOMS: atom_id res chain seq x y z
N MET A 1 10.67 57.52 -42.62
CA MET A 1 9.33 58.12 -42.56
C MET A 1 8.29 57.01 -42.54
N LYS A 2 7.38 57.02 -41.55
CA LYS A 2 6.18 56.14 -41.47
C LYS A 2 5.06 56.72 -42.34
N PRO A 3 4.15 55.86 -42.82
CA PRO A 3 2.74 55.92 -42.37
C PRO A 3 2.25 54.48 -42.03
N SER A 4 1.84 54.12 -40.81
CA SER A 4 0.61 54.44 -40.07
C SER A 4 -0.67 54.49 -40.92
N VAL A 5 -1.48 53.42 -40.90
CA VAL A 5 -2.96 53.47 -40.69
C VAL A 5 -3.45 52.14 -40.03
N PRO A 6 -4.44 52.18 -39.11
CA PRO A 6 -4.93 51.06 -38.27
C PRO A 6 -6.38 50.60 -38.57
N LYS A 7 -6.88 49.56 -37.86
CA LYS A 7 -8.26 49.33 -37.32
C LYS A 7 -8.51 47.81 -37.16
N SER A 8 -8.71 47.28 -35.95
CA SER A 8 -9.93 47.31 -35.11
C SER A 8 -11.10 46.48 -35.65
N GLY A 9 -11.32 45.33 -35.01
CA GLY A 9 -12.64 44.92 -34.50
C GLY A 9 -13.53 44.07 -35.40
N PHE A 10 -13.74 42.81 -35.02
CA PHE A 10 -15.01 42.06 -35.10
C PHE A 10 -14.92 40.93 -34.06
N LEU A 11 -15.43 41.12 -32.84
CA LEU A 11 -16.76 40.65 -32.41
C LEU A 11 -17.09 39.23 -32.92
N SER A 12 -16.85 38.21 -32.10
CA SER A 12 -17.88 37.18 -31.89
C SER A 12 -17.73 36.53 -30.52
N LYS A 13 -18.60 36.97 -29.62
CA LYS A 13 -18.92 36.31 -28.36
C LYS A 13 -19.70 35.05 -28.73
N ILE A 14 -19.18 33.87 -28.41
CA ILE A 14 -20.01 32.66 -28.30
C ILE A 14 -20.10 32.34 -26.82
N PHE A 15 -21.20 32.81 -26.22
CA PHE A 15 -21.73 32.28 -24.99
C PHE A 15 -22.31 30.89 -25.29
N ILE A 16 -21.82 29.86 -24.62
CA ILE A 16 -22.60 28.66 -24.38
C ILE A 16 -22.67 28.48 -22.87
N ALA A 17 -23.73 29.06 -22.32
CA ALA A 17 -24.28 28.67 -21.04
C ALA A 17 -24.99 27.32 -21.24
N VAL A 18 -24.50 26.28 -20.58
CA VAL A 18 -25.31 25.09 -20.29
C VAL A 18 -25.46 25.05 -18.79
N SER A 19 -26.58 25.58 -18.33
CA SER A 19 -27.10 25.41 -16.99
C SER A 19 -28.31 24.48 -17.10
N LEU A 20 -28.41 23.51 -16.18
CA LEU A 20 -29.62 22.88 -15.61
C LEU A 20 -29.22 21.45 -15.17
N ALA A 21 -28.85 21.29 -13.90
CA ALA A 21 -29.77 20.97 -12.80
C ALA A 21 -30.14 19.47 -12.82
N VAL A 22 -29.36 18.66 -12.10
CA VAL A 22 -29.87 17.38 -11.60
C VAL A 22 -30.43 17.65 -10.22
N MET A 23 -31.75 17.60 -10.15
CA MET A 23 -32.56 17.73 -8.95
C MET A 23 -32.14 16.68 -7.92
N SER A 24 -31.80 17.18 -6.73
CA SER A 24 -31.93 16.43 -5.48
C SER A 24 -33.43 16.22 -5.16
N ALA A 25 -33.72 15.13 -4.45
CA ALA A 25 -34.97 14.74 -3.77
C ALA A 25 -35.96 13.83 -4.54
N CYS A 26 -36.00 12.56 -4.11
CA CYS A 26 -37.14 11.62 -3.91
C CYS A 26 -36.49 10.26 -3.55
N SER A 27 -36.73 9.55 -2.45
CA SER A 27 -37.76 9.61 -1.42
C SER A 27 -37.20 9.01 -0.12
N GLN A 28 -37.36 9.69 1.01
CA GLN A 28 -37.47 9.03 2.30
C GLN A 28 -38.90 8.51 2.40
N GLU A 29 -39.09 7.20 2.27
CA GLU A 29 -40.30 6.54 2.76
C GLU A 29 -39.98 6.05 4.19
N ALA A 30 -40.26 6.89 5.17
CA ALA A 30 -40.32 6.49 6.56
C ALA A 30 -41.67 5.78 6.78
N ALA A 31 -41.67 4.45 6.79
CA ALA A 31 -42.76 3.67 7.34
C ALA A 31 -42.50 3.44 8.84
N ALA A 32 -43.39 3.99 9.65
CA ALA A 32 -43.44 3.85 11.11
C ALA A 32 -43.62 2.39 11.56
N PRO A 33 -43.28 2.06 12.82
CA PRO A 33 -43.14 0.70 13.32
C PRO A 33 -44.50 0.07 13.68
N ALA A 34 -44.61 -1.23 13.49
CA ALA A 34 -45.74 -2.03 13.96
C ALA A 34 -45.24 -3.28 14.72
N PRO A 35 -46.04 -3.80 15.66
CA PRO A 35 -45.62 -4.07 17.04
C PRO A 35 -45.07 -5.48 17.30
N ALA A 36 -44.37 -5.59 18.42
CA ALA A 36 -44.01 -6.86 19.05
C ALA A 36 -45.27 -7.67 19.42
N PRO A 37 -45.24 -9.01 19.27
CA PRO A 37 -45.98 -9.88 20.15
C PRO A 37 -45.15 -10.11 21.42
N GLU A 38 -45.54 -9.37 22.45
CA GLU A 38 -45.59 -9.88 23.82
C GLU A 38 -46.39 -11.19 23.82
N ASP A 39 -45.80 -12.28 24.30
CA ASP A 39 -46.53 -13.26 25.11
C ASP A 39 -45.54 -14.11 25.93
N GLU A 40 -45.69 -13.93 27.23
CA GLU A 40 -45.75 -14.97 28.26
C GLU A 40 -44.44 -15.68 28.66
N VAL A 41 -43.92 -15.12 29.76
CA VAL A 41 -43.18 -15.76 30.83
C VAL A 41 -43.82 -17.10 31.23
N GLU A 42 -43.12 -18.21 31.05
CA GLU A 42 -43.23 -19.38 31.92
C GLU A 42 -41.93 -19.54 32.71
N VAL A 43 -42.03 -19.24 34.01
CA VAL A 43 -41.03 -19.58 35.01
C VAL A 43 -41.08 -21.08 35.24
N SER A 44 -39.94 -21.75 35.15
CA SER A 44 -39.72 -23.01 35.85
C SER A 44 -38.35 -22.96 36.51
N ASP A 45 -38.37 -22.57 37.78
CA ASP A 45 -37.39 -22.95 38.79
C ASP A 45 -37.36 -24.49 38.87
N GLU A 46 -36.20 -25.11 38.69
CA GLU A 46 -35.67 -26.10 39.64
C GLU A 46 -34.18 -26.35 39.36
N ALA A 47 -33.39 -26.20 40.42
CA ALA A 47 -31.97 -26.45 40.48
C ALA A 47 -31.66 -27.95 40.58
N VAL A 48 -30.63 -28.42 39.89
CA VAL A 48 -29.86 -29.61 40.29
C VAL A 48 -28.37 -29.35 40.12
N GLU A 49 -27.68 -29.54 41.24
CA GLU A 49 -26.26 -29.38 41.48
C GLU A 49 -25.41 -30.52 40.89
N THR A 50 -24.15 -30.17 40.59
CA THR A 50 -22.94 -31.02 40.70
C THR A 50 -22.64 -32.06 39.62
N ARG A 51 -21.62 -31.74 38.80
CA ARG A 51 -20.45 -32.64 38.66
C ARG A 51 -19.19 -31.87 38.21
N ALA A 52 -18.15 -31.96 39.03
CA ALA A 52 -16.79 -31.56 38.69
C ALA A 52 -16.10 -32.69 37.90
N ASP A 53 -15.30 -32.33 36.90
CA ASP A 53 -14.07 -33.03 36.55
C ASP A 53 -13.07 -32.03 35.90
N PRO A 54 -11.78 -32.08 36.28
CA PRO A 54 -10.76 -31.12 35.85
C PRO A 54 -9.94 -31.67 34.68
N HIS A 55 -9.84 -30.93 33.57
CA HIS A 55 -8.83 -31.19 32.54
C HIS A 55 -8.07 -29.92 32.17
N ALA A 56 -6.82 -29.90 32.64
CA ALA A 56 -5.61 -29.29 32.10
C ALA A 56 -5.75 -28.25 30.97
N ALA A 57 -5.39 -27.00 31.28
CA ALA A 57 -4.84 -26.06 30.32
C ALA A 57 -3.57 -25.45 30.92
N THR A 58 -2.41 -25.99 30.53
CA THR A 58 -1.12 -25.32 30.68
C THR A 58 -1.02 -24.29 29.57
N SER A 59 -1.27 -23.03 29.91
CA SER A 59 -1.26 -21.88 29.02
C SER A 59 0.17 -21.45 28.69
N GLY A 60 0.59 -21.67 27.44
CA GLY A 60 0.88 -20.58 26.51
C GLY A 60 1.87 -19.46 26.88
N ALA A 61 2.89 -19.66 27.71
CA ALA A 61 3.81 -18.58 28.10
C ALA A 61 5.15 -18.55 27.31
N GLU A 62 5.40 -19.45 26.36
CA GLU A 62 6.72 -19.55 25.69
C GLU A 62 6.72 -19.11 24.21
N LYS A 63 5.58 -18.72 23.62
CA LYS A 63 5.52 -18.29 22.22
C LYS A 63 5.68 -16.78 21.97
N GLU A 64 5.32 -15.92 22.92
CA GLU A 64 5.37 -14.47 22.72
C GLU A 64 6.80 -13.89 22.79
N GLY A 65 7.69 -14.52 23.57
CA GLY A 65 9.09 -14.08 23.67
C GLY A 65 9.93 -14.41 22.43
N ALA A 66 9.65 -15.53 21.78
CA ALA A 66 10.38 -15.95 20.57
C ALA A 66 9.96 -15.16 19.33
N GLU A 67 8.69 -14.78 19.23
CA GLU A 67 8.18 -13.93 18.15
C GLU A 67 8.69 -12.50 18.29
N SER A 68 8.62 -11.92 19.50
CA SER A 68 9.16 -10.58 19.76
C SER A 68 10.68 -10.50 19.52
N ALA A 69 11.44 -11.53 19.89
CA ALA A 69 12.87 -11.59 19.61
C ALA A 69 13.20 -11.78 18.12
N ARG A 70 12.34 -12.49 17.37
CA ARG A 70 12.48 -12.67 15.92
C ARG A 70 12.11 -11.42 15.14
N LEU A 71 11.07 -10.70 15.58
CA LEU A 71 10.64 -9.42 15.04
C LEU A 71 11.70 -8.33 15.30
N GLN A 72 12.29 -8.32 16.51
CA GLN A 72 13.39 -7.41 16.85
C GLN A 72 14.71 -7.75 16.12
N GLY A 73 14.99 -9.03 15.88
CA GLY A 73 16.12 -9.46 15.04
C GLY A 73 15.96 -9.01 13.59
N ALA A 74 14.79 -9.22 13.00
CA ALA A 74 14.53 -8.86 11.60
C ALA A 74 14.46 -7.35 11.34
N ALA A 75 13.95 -6.56 12.29
CA ALA A 75 13.97 -5.09 12.22
C ALA A 75 15.39 -4.53 12.38
N SER A 76 16.23 -5.18 13.19
CA SER A 76 17.66 -4.85 13.31
C SER A 76 18.46 -5.27 12.07
N ASP A 77 18.07 -6.36 11.39
CA ASP A 77 18.71 -6.82 10.16
C ASP A 77 18.37 -5.91 8.96
N ALA A 78 17.15 -5.36 8.89
CA ALA A 78 16.76 -4.40 7.86
C ALA A 78 17.51 -3.06 7.99
N ALA A 79 17.73 -2.57 9.21
CA ALA A 79 18.50 -1.34 9.47
C ALA A 79 20.02 -1.53 9.40
N THR A 80 20.51 -2.78 9.42
CA THR A 80 21.95 -3.13 9.33
C THR A 80 22.35 -3.64 7.94
N MET A 81 21.39 -3.76 7.00
CA MET A 81 21.67 -4.15 5.62
C MET A 81 22.28 -2.96 4.86
N GLY A 82 23.52 -2.64 5.19
CA GLY A 82 24.42 -2.05 4.22
C GLY A 82 24.70 -3.04 3.07
N PRO A 83 25.36 -2.58 2.00
CA PRO A 83 25.65 -3.36 0.79
C PRO A 83 26.46 -4.66 0.99
N ASP A 84 26.85 -4.98 2.22
CA ASP A 84 27.66 -6.15 2.59
C ASP A 84 26.83 -7.42 2.90
N GLY A 85 25.50 -7.30 3.03
CA GLY A 85 24.60 -8.45 3.13
C GLY A 85 24.37 -9.09 1.76
N LYS A 86 24.68 -10.39 1.60
CA LYS A 86 24.46 -11.08 0.32
C LYS A 86 22.97 -11.30 0.05
N LEU A 87 22.38 -10.37 -0.70
CA LEU A 87 20.98 -10.44 -1.13
C LEU A 87 20.64 -11.76 -1.85
N GLY A 88 21.58 -12.31 -2.64
CA GLY A 88 21.42 -13.60 -3.31
C GLY A 88 21.19 -14.81 -2.38
N ASP A 89 21.64 -14.75 -1.12
CA ASP A 89 21.47 -15.83 -0.15
C ASP A 89 20.14 -15.74 0.63
N MET A 90 19.41 -14.62 0.50
CA MET A 90 18.14 -14.42 1.21
C MET A 90 17.00 -15.18 0.54
N ALA A 91 16.04 -15.65 1.34
CA ALA A 91 14.80 -16.22 0.81
C ALA A 91 13.96 -15.12 0.15
N LEU A 92 13.31 -15.45 -0.97
CA LEU A 92 12.32 -14.56 -1.57
C LEU A 92 11.11 -14.44 -0.64
N THR A 93 10.53 -13.26 -0.58
CA THR A 93 9.23 -13.03 0.07
C THR A 93 8.16 -13.84 -0.66
N GLU A 94 7.26 -14.48 0.10
CA GLU A 94 6.12 -15.21 -0.46
C GLU A 94 5.15 -14.24 -1.16
N GLY A 95 4.75 -14.56 -2.38
CA GLY A 95 3.85 -13.75 -3.18
C GLY A 95 4.08 -13.93 -4.68
N GLU A 96 3.22 -13.33 -5.47
CA GLU A 96 3.29 -13.35 -6.93
C GLU A 96 3.16 -11.94 -7.49
N TRP A 97 3.78 -11.73 -8.65
CA TRP A 97 3.61 -10.51 -9.43
C TRP A 97 2.36 -10.60 -10.30
N PHE A 98 1.59 -9.52 -10.33
CA PHE A 98 0.53 -9.30 -11.30
C PHE A 98 0.63 -7.88 -11.86
N LEU A 99 0.26 -7.72 -13.13
CA LEU A 99 0.34 -6.43 -13.82
C LEU A 99 -1.05 -5.83 -13.95
N LYS A 100 -1.21 -4.55 -13.60
CA LYS A 100 -2.48 -3.84 -13.70
C LYS A 100 -2.22 -2.36 -13.92
N ASP A 101 -2.94 -1.76 -14.89
CA ASP A 101 -2.94 -0.32 -15.15
C ASP A 101 -1.54 0.33 -15.31
N GLY A 102 -0.56 -0.40 -15.83
CA GLY A 102 0.82 0.08 -16.02
C GLY A 102 1.73 -0.08 -14.79
N GLU A 103 1.23 -0.75 -13.75
CA GLU A 103 1.95 -1.05 -12.51
C GLU A 103 2.19 -2.55 -12.36
N ALA A 104 3.28 -2.88 -11.67
CA ALA A 104 3.55 -4.22 -11.16
C ALA A 104 3.16 -4.25 -9.69
N LEU A 105 2.32 -5.20 -9.33
CA LEU A 105 1.78 -5.39 -8.00
C LEU A 105 2.26 -6.74 -7.47
N PHE A 106 2.76 -6.76 -6.25
CA PHE A 106 3.28 -7.95 -5.58
C PHE A 106 2.48 -8.22 -4.32
N GLY A 107 2.02 -9.46 -4.14
CA GLY A 107 1.34 -9.88 -2.92
C GLY A 107 0.84 -11.31 -2.99
N PRO A 108 0.11 -11.77 -1.95
CA PRO A 108 -0.56 -13.06 -1.99
C PRO A 108 -1.62 -13.10 -3.11
N PRO A 109 -1.88 -14.28 -3.69
CA PRO A 109 -2.95 -14.43 -4.68
C PRO A 109 -4.31 -14.06 -4.08
N GLU A 110 -5.17 -13.43 -4.88
CA GLU A 110 -6.53 -13.01 -4.49
C GLU A 110 -6.58 -12.02 -3.30
N SER A 111 -5.47 -11.33 -3.00
CA SER A 111 -5.36 -10.36 -1.91
C SER A 111 -4.97 -8.97 -2.41
N GLU A 112 -4.85 -8.02 -1.49
CA GLU A 112 -4.30 -6.70 -1.74
C GLU A 112 -2.78 -6.77 -1.96
N ALA A 113 -2.26 -5.86 -2.77
CA ALA A 113 -0.82 -5.81 -3.03
C ALA A 113 -0.09 -5.39 -1.74
N THR A 114 0.95 -6.14 -1.38
CA THR A 114 1.87 -5.76 -0.31
C THR A 114 2.87 -4.72 -0.80
N PHE A 115 3.23 -4.74 -2.09
CA PHE A 115 4.09 -3.76 -2.73
C PHE A 115 3.61 -3.47 -4.14
N SER A 116 3.69 -2.22 -4.59
CA SER A 116 3.48 -1.82 -5.97
C SER A 116 4.65 -0.99 -6.48
N ILE A 117 4.91 -1.09 -7.78
CA ILE A 117 5.86 -0.25 -8.50
C ILE A 117 5.34 0.05 -9.90
N GLY A 118 5.33 1.32 -10.25
CA GLY A 118 4.78 1.80 -11.51
C GLY A 118 5.52 3.03 -12.00
N CYS A 119 5.35 3.35 -13.27
CA CYS A 119 5.90 4.57 -13.85
C CYS A 119 4.82 5.63 -14.01
N ASP A 120 5.01 6.79 -13.39
CA ASP A 120 4.30 8.00 -13.78
C ASP A 120 5.05 8.69 -14.94
N THR A 121 4.65 8.32 -16.15
CA THR A 121 5.22 8.89 -17.38
C THR A 121 5.03 10.41 -17.52
N ALA A 122 4.09 11.02 -16.80
CA ALA A 122 3.88 12.46 -16.86
C ALA A 122 4.96 13.23 -16.09
N SER A 123 5.43 12.68 -14.97
CA SER A 123 6.47 13.27 -14.12
C SER A 123 7.86 12.69 -14.39
N GLY A 124 7.96 11.52 -15.04
CA GLY A 124 9.22 10.80 -15.21
C GLY A 124 9.72 10.18 -13.90
N GLU A 125 8.79 9.86 -13.01
CA GLU A 125 9.07 9.25 -11.71
C GLU A 125 8.54 7.82 -11.66
N VAL A 126 9.30 6.97 -10.98
CA VAL A 126 8.82 5.66 -10.57
C VAL A 126 8.13 5.83 -9.23
N MET A 127 6.84 5.50 -9.20
CA MET A 127 6.01 5.50 -8.00
C MET A 127 6.01 4.11 -7.37
N MET A 128 6.10 4.07 -6.05
CA MET A 128 6.08 2.83 -5.29
C MET A 128 5.13 2.96 -4.11
N THR A 129 4.42 1.87 -3.80
CA THR A 129 3.62 1.76 -2.58
C THR A 129 3.87 0.44 -1.89
N ARG A 130 3.55 0.39 -0.60
CA ARG A 130 3.70 -0.79 0.27
C ARG A 130 2.75 -0.64 1.43
N SER A 131 2.15 -1.75 1.81
CA SER A 131 1.36 -1.84 3.03
C SER A 131 2.30 -1.78 4.23
N ILE A 132 2.28 -0.64 4.94
CA ILE A 132 3.11 -0.38 6.12
C ILE A 132 2.33 0.46 7.12
N HIS A 133 2.50 0.18 8.41
CA HIS A 133 1.89 1.01 9.44
C HIS A 133 2.82 2.18 9.80
N LEU A 134 2.29 3.41 9.72
CA LEU A 134 2.97 4.59 10.25
C LEU A 134 2.43 4.88 11.65
N GLU A 135 3.35 5.04 12.61
CA GLU A 135 2.97 5.38 13.98
C GLU A 135 2.27 6.75 14.06
N PRO A 136 1.36 6.97 15.01
CA PRO A 136 0.69 8.26 15.16
C PRO A 136 1.70 9.42 15.31
N GLY A 137 1.63 10.39 14.39
CA GLY A 137 2.53 11.55 14.36
C GLY A 137 3.80 11.33 13.54
N GLN A 138 3.99 10.16 12.93
CA GLN A 138 5.04 9.91 11.96
C GLN A 138 4.56 10.26 10.54
N GLU A 139 5.09 11.35 9.99
CA GLU A 139 4.73 11.80 8.63
C GLU A 139 5.48 11.06 7.53
N THR A 140 6.71 10.61 7.83
CA THR A 140 7.57 9.90 6.88
C THR A 140 8.30 8.69 7.49
N LEU A 141 8.69 7.77 6.63
CA LEU A 141 9.49 6.58 6.97
C LEU A 141 10.65 6.40 5.98
N PRO A 142 11.90 6.22 6.44
CA PRO A 142 13.01 5.92 5.54
C PRO A 142 12.79 4.61 4.76
N LEU A 143 13.15 4.64 3.49
CA LEU A 143 13.18 3.52 2.56
C LEU A 143 14.58 3.27 2.04
N GLY A 144 14.85 2.01 1.72
CA GLY A 144 15.82 1.70 0.69
C GLY A 144 15.32 0.70 -0.34
N LEU A 145 15.75 0.89 -1.58
CA LEU A 145 15.80 -0.12 -2.61
C LEU A 145 17.22 -0.64 -2.69
N TYR A 146 17.38 -1.95 -2.74
CA TYR A 146 18.69 -2.59 -2.71
C TYR A 146 18.80 -3.66 -3.78
N THR A 147 19.91 -3.64 -4.50
CA THR A 147 20.38 -4.74 -5.34
C THR A 147 21.75 -5.19 -4.82
N GLU A 148 22.39 -6.17 -5.48
CA GLU A 148 23.77 -6.53 -5.11
C GLU A 148 24.80 -5.46 -5.48
N THR A 149 24.48 -4.57 -6.43
CA THR A 149 25.43 -3.62 -7.01
C THR A 149 25.12 -2.17 -6.69
N GLU A 150 23.87 -1.86 -6.38
CA GLU A 150 23.38 -0.49 -6.22
C GLU A 150 22.31 -0.40 -5.12
N SER A 151 22.19 0.79 -4.52
CA SER A 151 21.14 1.09 -3.54
C SER A 151 20.64 2.52 -3.72
N ALA A 152 19.33 2.72 -3.52
CA ALA A 152 18.75 4.06 -3.43
C ALA A 152 17.93 4.19 -2.16
N GLU A 153 18.06 5.32 -1.48
CA GLU A 153 17.30 5.65 -0.28
C GLU A 153 16.40 6.85 -0.51
N GLY A 154 15.30 6.91 0.23
CA GLY A 154 14.34 8.00 0.17
C GLY A 154 13.37 7.96 1.35
N ASP A 155 12.39 8.85 1.34
CA ASP A 155 11.36 8.90 2.36
C ASP A 155 10.00 8.46 1.79
N TRP A 156 9.33 7.58 2.51
CA TRP A 156 7.95 7.19 2.28
C TRP A 156 7.05 8.11 3.07
N ARG A 157 5.93 8.51 2.48
CA ARG A 157 4.89 9.31 3.14
C ARG A 157 3.60 8.52 3.24
N ASP A 158 2.76 8.89 4.20
CA ASP A 158 1.38 8.41 4.27
C ASP A 158 0.66 8.77 2.96
N ALA A 159 0.02 7.77 2.33
CA ALA A 159 -0.83 7.98 1.16
C ALA A 159 -2.13 8.71 1.52
N GLY A 160 -2.51 8.79 2.81
CA GLY A 160 -3.67 9.52 3.31
C GLY A 160 -5.01 8.80 3.13
N ASP A 161 -4.96 7.51 2.77
CA ASP A 161 -6.12 6.67 2.51
C ASP A 161 -6.57 5.89 3.77
N VAL A 162 -7.69 5.18 3.66
CA VAL A 162 -8.29 4.37 4.75
C VAL A 162 -7.38 3.20 5.18
N MET A 163 -6.39 2.83 4.35
CA MET A 163 -5.43 1.78 4.64
C MET A 163 -4.04 2.37 4.89
N PRO A 164 -3.27 1.79 5.83
CA PRO A 164 -1.92 2.24 6.11
C PRO A 164 -1.01 1.81 4.94
N LEU A 165 -0.87 2.72 3.98
CA LEU A 165 -0.02 2.60 2.81
C LEU A 165 1.02 3.71 2.88
N GLY A 166 2.28 3.33 2.75
CA GLY A 166 3.32 4.29 2.45
C GLY A 166 3.53 4.42 0.95
N MET A 167 3.92 5.60 0.52
CA MET A 167 4.21 5.92 -0.87
C MET A 167 5.56 6.61 -0.98
N ALA A 168 6.36 6.24 -1.97
CA ALA A 168 7.54 6.99 -2.39
C ALA A 168 7.60 7.16 -3.90
N THR A 169 8.36 8.17 -4.31
CA THR A 169 8.74 8.37 -5.69
C THR A 169 10.25 8.52 -5.80
N LEU A 170 10.81 8.02 -6.89
CA LEU A 170 12.20 8.24 -7.27
C LEU A 170 12.26 8.61 -8.75
N PRO A 171 13.19 9.48 -9.17
CA PRO A 171 13.38 9.77 -10.59
C PRO A 171 13.67 8.48 -11.37
N ALA A 172 13.02 8.28 -12.52
CA ALA A 172 13.25 7.12 -13.36
C ALA A 172 14.71 7.01 -13.85
N SER A 173 15.45 8.11 -13.84
CA SER A 173 16.88 8.17 -14.15
C SER A 173 17.79 7.73 -12.99
N SER A 174 17.25 7.23 -11.88
CA SER A 174 18.06 6.69 -10.78
C SER A 174 18.71 5.37 -11.20
N ASP A 175 20.02 5.26 -11.00
CA ASP A 175 20.82 4.08 -11.38
C ASP A 175 20.28 2.77 -10.77
N ILE A 176 19.55 2.85 -9.65
CA ILE A 176 18.91 1.70 -9.01
C ILE A 176 17.93 0.98 -9.93
N PHE A 177 17.22 1.69 -10.83
CA PHE A 177 16.22 1.05 -11.68
C PHE A 177 16.86 0.25 -12.82
N ASP A 178 18.00 0.70 -13.34
CA ASP A 178 18.79 -0.10 -14.27
C ASP A 178 19.41 -1.32 -13.55
N ALA A 179 19.93 -1.13 -12.33
CA ALA A 179 20.42 -2.25 -11.52
C ALA A 179 19.32 -3.29 -11.22
N ILE A 180 18.10 -2.86 -10.89
CA ILE A 180 16.96 -3.76 -10.68
C ILE A 180 16.64 -4.53 -11.97
N ARG A 181 16.66 -3.88 -13.14
CA ARG A 181 16.35 -4.54 -14.42
C ARG A 181 17.37 -5.63 -14.77
N GLU A 182 18.63 -5.45 -14.38
CA GLU A 182 19.72 -6.40 -14.62
C GLU A 182 19.79 -7.52 -13.58
N ALA A 183 19.22 -7.32 -12.40
CA ALA A 183 19.23 -8.29 -11.31
C ALA A 183 18.19 -9.41 -11.49
N ASP A 184 18.41 -10.51 -10.75
CA ASP A 184 17.42 -11.59 -10.57
C ASP A 184 16.42 -11.29 -9.45
N ARG A 185 16.82 -10.44 -8.49
CA ARG A 185 16.05 -10.03 -7.33
C ARG A 185 16.51 -8.66 -6.83
N PHE A 186 15.64 -8.01 -6.07
CA PHE A 186 15.96 -6.78 -5.35
C PHE A 186 15.27 -6.81 -3.99
N ALA A 187 15.68 -5.93 -3.10
CA ALA A 187 15.04 -5.76 -1.81
C ALA A 187 14.42 -4.38 -1.63
N VAL A 188 13.31 -4.35 -0.88
CA VAL A 188 12.61 -3.15 -0.46
C VAL A 188 12.63 -3.11 1.07
N GLY A 189 13.36 -2.13 1.61
CA GLY A 189 13.43 -1.84 3.03
C GLY A 189 12.57 -0.64 3.41
N ALA A 190 11.99 -0.71 4.59
CA ALA A 190 11.30 0.40 5.23
C ALA A 190 11.64 0.33 6.73
N ALA A 191 11.90 1.47 7.37
CA ALA A 191 12.36 1.45 8.77
C ALA A 191 11.32 0.77 9.70
N GLY A 192 11.79 -0.10 10.60
CA GLY A 192 10.90 -0.84 11.51
C GLY A 192 10.09 -1.98 10.86
N GLU A 193 10.18 -2.14 9.54
CA GLU A 193 9.47 -3.17 8.78
C GLU A 193 10.41 -4.26 8.29
N HIS A 194 9.86 -5.45 8.01
CA HIS A 194 10.64 -6.55 7.42
C HIS A 194 11.13 -6.19 6.01
N LEU A 195 12.31 -6.68 5.62
CA LEU A 195 12.76 -6.53 4.23
C LEU A 195 11.89 -7.39 3.31
N LEU A 196 11.40 -6.82 2.22
CA LEU A 196 10.79 -7.58 1.14
C LEU A 196 11.88 -7.93 0.12
N VAL A 197 12.12 -9.21 -0.14
CA VAL A 197 13.07 -9.67 -1.17
C VAL A 197 12.26 -10.20 -2.34
N LEU A 198 12.24 -9.42 -3.42
CA LEU A 198 11.31 -9.61 -4.52
C LEU A 198 12.05 -10.13 -5.77
N PRO A 199 11.50 -11.13 -6.48
CA PRO A 199 12.07 -11.58 -7.74
C PRO A 199 11.86 -10.52 -8.82
N VAL A 200 12.82 -10.36 -9.73
CA VAL A 200 12.68 -9.50 -10.91
C VAL A 200 12.12 -10.32 -12.07
N THR A 201 10.90 -10.01 -12.48
CA THR A 201 10.24 -10.66 -13.62
C THR A 201 10.39 -9.84 -14.90
N GLU A 202 10.17 -10.48 -16.05
CA GLU A 202 10.18 -9.79 -17.33
C GLU A 202 9.10 -8.69 -17.42
N GLY A 203 7.94 -8.89 -16.79
CA GLY A 203 6.91 -7.87 -16.70
C GLY A 203 7.36 -6.62 -15.95
N LEU A 204 8.04 -6.81 -14.81
CA LEU A 204 8.62 -5.70 -14.05
C LEU A 204 9.71 -4.97 -14.85
N ARG A 205 10.59 -5.71 -15.54
CA ARG A 205 11.62 -5.11 -16.41
C ARG A 205 11.01 -4.21 -17.48
N GLN A 206 9.90 -4.62 -18.08
CA GLN A 206 9.22 -3.83 -19.11
C GLN A 206 8.58 -2.56 -18.55
N ILE A 207 8.00 -2.61 -17.34
CA ILE A 207 7.45 -1.42 -16.69
C ILE A 207 8.54 -0.39 -16.42
N LEU A 208 9.68 -0.82 -15.86
CA LEU A 208 10.79 0.09 -15.57
C LEU A 208 11.43 0.62 -16.87
N ALA A 209 11.59 -0.22 -17.89
CA ALA A 209 12.12 0.20 -19.20
C ALA A 209 11.20 1.19 -19.94
N ALA A 210 9.89 1.15 -19.69
CA ALA A 210 8.94 2.10 -20.27
C ALA A 210 9.00 3.49 -19.62
N CYS A 211 9.73 3.63 -18.51
CA CYS A 211 9.80 4.87 -17.73
C CYS A 211 10.91 5.83 -18.16
N THR A 212 11.72 5.45 -19.16
CA THR A 212 12.90 6.19 -19.65
C THR A 212 12.73 6.73 -21.06
#